data_AF-A0A2E7JJT9-F1
#
_entry.id   AF-A0A2E7JJT9-F1
#
_cell.length_a   1.000
_cell.length_b   1.000
_cell.length_c   1.000
_cell.angle_alpha   90.00
_cell.angle_beta   90.00
_cell.angle_gamma   90.00
#
_symmetry.space_group_name_H-M   'P 1'
#
loop_
_entity.id
_entity.type
_entity.pdbx_description
1 polymer ?
#
loop_
_entity_poly.entity_id
_entity_poly.type
_entity_poly.pdbx_seq_one_letter_code
_entity_poly.pdbx_strand_id
1 'polypeptide(L)'
;MRILSALGILLCSSLAYIACGSDDAGDTNPVAVEAAAGDRDNDADPDASTVDITGALFTNFAANCAAYADCYISSVVDVQRGISFAGDLKIAVSGDKCLFASNAIPNHDFNASGNFATPVSAQSVNYEIPASPTVAASVTRLVLGDDAIFLNGVKLDLLAAACYDVGNEPLGREKIGCGPDQIDHPWRYDPMSPLNNFGTDEHNAHTQPDGTYHYHGNPMAMFESDCAVGVASPVVGFAADGFPIYGTCFDDNGTVRQVRSSYQLKDGGGPRQQVAGYTTPTVGRGSVASDNYDGQFRGDYEYVAGSGDLDECNGMKVNGHYGYFVTEAYPWVLGCFTGTPDPSFGLGPPRR
;
A
#
# COMPACT_ATOMS: atom_id res chain seq x y z
N MET A 1 3.61 52.31 19.96
CA MET A 1 4.43 51.18 19.46
C MET A 1 3.46 50.18 18.82
N ARG A 2 3.32 50.22 17.49
CA ARG A 2 2.45 49.31 16.74
C ARG A 2 3.28 48.12 16.30
N ILE A 3 2.91 46.92 16.73
CA ILE A 3 3.54 45.66 16.33
C ILE A 3 2.83 45.20 15.05
N LEU A 4 3.57 45.11 13.95
CA LEU A 4 3.10 44.52 12.70
C LEU A 4 3.03 43.01 12.86
N SER A 5 1.85 42.43 12.62
CA SER A 5 1.68 41.00 12.40
C SER A 5 2.01 40.69 10.94
N ALA A 6 3.07 39.91 10.71
CA ALA A 6 3.36 39.34 9.41
C ALA A 6 2.48 38.10 9.22
N LEU A 7 1.48 38.22 8.35
CA LEU A 7 0.64 37.11 7.90
C LEU A 7 1.41 36.39 6.78
N GLY A 8 1.98 35.23 7.09
CA GLY A 8 2.59 34.35 6.09
C GLY A 8 1.50 33.74 5.22
N ILE A 9 1.47 34.14 3.94
CA ILE A 9 0.60 33.54 2.93
C ILE A 9 1.22 32.19 2.56
N LEU A 10 0.60 31.11 3.00
CA LEU A 10 0.90 29.76 2.54
C LEU A 10 0.33 29.64 1.11
N LEU A 11 1.18 29.74 0.09
CA LEU A 11 0.78 29.37 -1.27
C LEU A 11 0.57 27.86 -1.28
N CYS A 12 -0.70 27.45 -1.24
CA CYS A 12 -1.09 26.09 -1.60
C CYS A 12 -1.00 26.03 -3.14
N SER A 13 0.15 25.63 -3.67
CA SER A 13 0.30 25.34 -5.09
C SER A 13 -0.41 24.02 -5.38
N SER A 14 -1.71 24.11 -5.68
CA SER A 14 -2.45 23.00 -6.30
C SER A 14 -1.92 22.81 -7.73
N LEU A 15 -0.84 22.06 -7.88
CA LEU A 15 -0.51 21.49 -9.19
C LEU A 15 -1.61 20.47 -9.50
N ALA A 16 -2.42 20.76 -10.52
CA ALA A 16 -3.25 19.75 -11.13
C ALA A 16 -2.30 18.75 -11.80
N TYR A 17 -2.12 17.57 -11.20
CA TYR A 17 -1.37 16.49 -11.83
C TYR A 17 -2.24 15.94 -12.96
N ILE A 18 -1.87 16.32 -14.19
CA ILE A 18 -2.49 15.81 -15.42
C ILE A 18 -2.19 14.31 -15.49
N ALA A 19 -3.26 13.51 -15.60
CA ALA A 19 -3.23 12.06 -15.86
C ALA A 19 -2.36 11.72 -17.08
N CYS A 20 -1.99 10.46 -17.27
CA CYS A 20 -1.07 10.05 -18.34
C CYS A 20 -1.60 10.31 -19.76
N GLY A 21 -2.89 10.68 -19.92
CA GLY A 21 -3.49 11.02 -21.20
C GLY A 21 -4.47 12.18 -21.13
N SER A 22 -4.44 13.04 -22.14
CA SER A 22 -5.57 13.91 -22.51
C SER A 22 -6.65 13.05 -23.17
N ASP A 23 -7.92 13.36 -22.91
CA ASP A 23 -9.09 12.64 -23.40
C ASP A 23 -9.02 12.26 -24.89
N ASP A 24 -9.11 10.96 -25.19
CA ASP A 24 -9.58 10.47 -26.49
C ASP A 24 -10.51 9.27 -26.27
N ALA A 25 -11.72 9.56 -25.80
CA ALA A 25 -12.83 8.63 -25.88
C ALA A 25 -13.31 8.61 -27.34
N GLY A 26 -13.02 7.51 -28.03
CA GLY A 26 -13.46 7.30 -29.41
C GLY A 26 -14.99 7.34 -29.52
N ASP A 27 -15.48 8.25 -30.36
CA ASP A 27 -16.81 8.15 -30.95
C ASP A 27 -16.70 8.26 -32.48
N THR A 28 -17.36 7.33 -33.17
CA THR A 28 -17.26 7.10 -34.61
C THR A 28 -18.30 7.93 -35.37
N ASN A 29 -17.89 8.86 -36.24
CA ASN A 29 -18.28 8.94 -37.67
C ASN A 29 -17.78 10.20 -38.39
N PRO A 30 -17.61 10.14 -39.74
CA PRO A 30 -16.87 11.14 -40.51
C PRO A 30 -17.77 12.24 -41.08
N VAL A 31 -17.34 13.50 -40.97
CA VAL A 31 -17.75 14.57 -41.90
C VAL A 31 -16.57 15.52 -42.09
N ALA A 32 -16.13 15.68 -43.34
CA ALA A 32 -15.09 16.62 -43.74
C ALA A 32 -15.66 18.03 -43.92
N VAL A 33 -15.00 19.08 -43.39
CA VAL A 33 -14.95 20.43 -43.97
C VAL A 33 -13.65 21.15 -43.55
N GLU A 34 -13.19 22.03 -44.43
CA GLU A 34 -11.90 22.72 -44.61
C GLU A 34 -11.35 23.61 -43.48
N ALA A 35 -10.07 23.95 -43.68
CA ALA A 35 -9.14 24.71 -42.85
C ALA A 35 -9.51 26.17 -42.54
N ALA A 36 -9.08 26.63 -41.36
CA ALA A 36 -8.68 28.02 -41.11
C ALA A 36 -7.59 28.07 -40.02
N ALA A 37 -6.55 28.86 -40.28
CA ALA A 37 -5.41 29.07 -39.40
C ALA A 37 -5.80 29.82 -38.10
N GLY A 38 -5.16 29.46 -36.99
CA GLY A 38 -5.31 30.13 -35.70
C GLY A 38 -4.22 29.71 -34.72
N ASP A 39 -3.22 30.56 -34.60
CA ASP A 39 -2.13 30.58 -33.63
C ASP A 39 -2.61 30.47 -32.17
N ARG A 40 -2.16 29.43 -31.45
CA ARG A 40 -2.16 29.34 -29.98
C ARG A 40 -0.98 28.49 -29.52
N ASP A 41 -0.16 29.08 -28.67
CA ASP A 41 0.93 28.46 -27.91
C ASP A 41 0.46 27.15 -27.25
N ASN A 42 0.97 26.02 -27.73
CA ASN A 42 0.90 24.73 -27.07
C ASN A 42 2.29 24.41 -26.52
N ASP A 43 2.52 24.75 -25.25
CA ASP A 43 3.54 24.10 -24.41
C ASP A 43 3.02 22.72 -23.97
N ALA A 44 2.64 21.89 -24.94
CA ALA A 44 2.40 20.47 -24.73
C ALA A 44 3.70 19.76 -25.06
N ASP A 45 4.37 19.23 -24.04
CA ASP A 45 5.47 18.29 -24.20
C ASP A 45 4.95 17.07 -24.97
N PRO A 46 5.33 16.87 -26.25
CA PRO A 46 4.64 15.95 -27.13
C PRO A 46 5.20 14.53 -27.09
N ASP A 47 5.95 14.13 -26.05
CA ASP A 47 6.73 12.88 -26.07
C ASP A 47 6.87 12.15 -24.72
N ALA A 48 5.87 12.22 -23.83
CA ALA A 48 5.77 11.24 -22.75
C ALA A 48 5.10 9.96 -23.28
N SER A 49 5.89 9.04 -23.85
CA SER A 49 5.39 7.71 -24.22
C SER A 49 4.86 7.00 -22.98
N THR A 50 3.58 6.61 -22.96
CA THR A 50 3.01 5.87 -21.84
C THR A 50 3.52 4.42 -21.83
N VAL A 51 3.83 3.90 -20.64
CA VAL A 51 4.25 2.52 -20.43
C VAL A 51 3.06 1.67 -20.01
N ASP A 52 2.66 0.73 -20.87
CA ASP A 52 1.63 -0.25 -20.52
C ASP A 52 2.20 -1.33 -19.59
N ILE A 53 1.64 -1.40 -18.38
CA ILE A 53 2.03 -2.35 -17.34
C ILE A 53 0.98 -3.45 -17.11
N THR A 54 -0.01 -3.59 -18.00
CA THR A 54 -1.06 -4.63 -17.91
C THR A 54 -0.45 -6.02 -17.78
N GLY A 55 -0.71 -6.69 -16.65
CA GLY A 55 -0.21 -8.01 -16.31
C GLY A 55 1.33 -8.10 -16.17
N ALA A 56 2.03 -6.98 -16.16
CA ALA A 56 3.49 -6.97 -16.17
C ALA A 56 4.07 -7.45 -14.83
N LEU A 57 5.14 -8.25 -14.93
CA LEU A 57 6.09 -8.48 -13.84
C LEU A 57 7.25 -7.49 -14.00
N PHE A 58 7.53 -6.74 -12.94
CA PHE A 58 8.59 -5.76 -12.91
C PHE A 58 9.95 -6.44 -12.80
N THR A 59 11.00 -5.71 -13.20
CA THR A 59 12.37 -6.24 -13.26
C THR A 59 13.42 -5.23 -12.78
N ASN A 60 13.02 -3.99 -12.46
CA ASN A 60 13.93 -2.94 -12.05
C ASN A 60 14.20 -2.99 -10.55
N PHE A 61 15.48 -2.93 -10.17
CA PHE A 61 15.96 -2.99 -8.78
C PHE A 61 16.37 -1.63 -8.21
N ALA A 62 16.18 -0.55 -8.96
CA ALA A 62 16.59 0.78 -8.54
C ALA A 62 15.93 1.14 -7.19
N ALA A 63 16.73 1.33 -6.15
CA ALA A 63 16.21 1.68 -4.83
C ALA A 63 15.65 3.10 -4.74
N ASN A 64 15.83 3.93 -5.78
CA ASN A 64 15.40 5.32 -5.82
C ASN A 64 14.17 5.48 -6.71
N CYS A 65 13.11 6.08 -6.17
CA CYS A 65 11.85 6.34 -6.88
C CYS A 65 12.00 7.18 -8.16
N ALA A 66 13.04 8.02 -8.26
CA ALA A 66 13.29 8.82 -9.45
C ALA A 66 13.58 7.97 -10.69
N ALA A 67 14.05 6.73 -10.51
CA ALA A 67 14.28 5.78 -11.61
C ALA A 67 12.99 5.22 -12.22
N TYR A 68 11.84 5.53 -11.61
CA TYR A 68 10.50 5.11 -12.05
C TYR A 68 9.67 6.32 -12.50
N ALA A 69 10.28 7.49 -12.71
CA ALA A 69 9.56 8.67 -13.18
C ALA A 69 9.10 8.46 -14.63
N ASP A 70 7.81 8.19 -14.80
CA ASP A 70 7.17 7.93 -16.08
C ASP A 70 5.64 8.00 -15.94
N CYS A 71 4.95 7.80 -17.05
CA CYS A 71 3.51 7.64 -17.14
C CYS A 71 3.18 6.16 -17.42
N TYR A 72 2.43 5.52 -16.52
CA TYR A 72 2.06 4.11 -16.61
C TYR A 72 0.55 3.96 -16.78
N ILE A 73 0.15 3.03 -17.63
CA ILE A 73 -1.26 2.68 -17.87
C ILE A 73 -1.48 1.17 -17.72
N SER A 74 -2.72 0.77 -17.43
CA SER A 74 -3.14 -0.64 -17.49
C SER A 74 -4.57 -0.77 -18.00
N SER A 75 -4.94 -1.95 -18.49
CA SER A 75 -6.32 -2.33 -18.82
C SER A 75 -6.67 -3.65 -18.15
N VAL A 76 -7.60 -3.61 -17.19
CA VAL A 76 -7.89 -4.74 -16.30
C VAL A 76 -9.40 -4.98 -16.18
N VAL A 77 -9.79 -6.10 -15.61
CA VAL A 77 -11.19 -6.51 -15.43
C VAL A 77 -11.48 -6.81 -13.96
N ASP A 78 -12.59 -6.26 -13.46
CA ASP A 78 -13.28 -6.77 -12.28
C ASP A 78 -14.00 -8.07 -12.69
N VAL A 79 -13.38 -9.21 -12.38
CA VAL A 79 -13.72 -10.53 -12.95
C VAL A 79 -15.15 -10.93 -12.62
N GLN A 80 -15.60 -10.73 -11.38
CA GLN A 80 -16.95 -11.07 -10.97
C GLN A 80 -18.03 -10.22 -11.64
N ARG A 81 -17.73 -8.96 -11.96
CA ARG A 81 -18.69 -8.02 -12.57
C ARG A 81 -18.58 -7.94 -14.09
N GLY A 82 -17.48 -8.43 -14.67
CA GLY A 82 -17.20 -8.32 -16.11
C GLY A 82 -17.08 -6.88 -16.58
N ILE A 83 -16.56 -5.99 -15.73
CA ILE A 83 -16.39 -4.56 -16.02
C ILE A 83 -14.90 -4.26 -16.19
N SER A 84 -14.55 -3.63 -17.30
CA SER A 84 -13.18 -3.18 -17.56
C SER A 84 -12.88 -1.85 -16.87
N PHE A 85 -11.65 -1.72 -16.39
CA PHE A 85 -11.09 -0.50 -15.83
C PHE A 85 -9.76 -0.18 -16.53
N ALA A 86 -9.44 1.11 -16.64
CA ALA A 86 -8.13 1.57 -17.05
C ALA A 86 -7.37 2.07 -15.83
N GLY A 87 -6.16 1.56 -15.59
CA GLY A 87 -5.25 2.09 -14.57
C GLY A 87 -4.40 3.21 -15.09
N ASP A 88 -4.09 4.16 -14.20
CA ASP A 88 -3.27 5.33 -14.46
C ASP A 88 -2.37 5.57 -13.24
N LEU A 89 -1.07 5.65 -13.48
CA LEU A 89 -0.07 6.05 -12.50
C LEU A 89 0.95 6.95 -13.16
N LYS A 90 1.11 8.17 -12.65
CA LYS A 90 2.18 9.08 -13.01
C LYS A 90 3.15 9.24 -11.85
N ILE A 91 4.42 9.03 -12.13
CA ILE A 91 5.50 9.30 -11.20
C ILE A 91 6.33 10.46 -11.75
N ALA A 92 6.52 11.50 -10.94
CA ALA A 92 7.35 12.65 -11.29
C ALA A 92 8.36 12.94 -10.19
N VAL A 93 9.45 13.63 -10.54
CA VAL A 93 10.42 14.13 -9.56
C VAL A 93 10.27 15.64 -9.45
N SER A 94 10.13 16.15 -8.24
CA SER A 94 10.11 17.58 -7.95
C SER A 94 10.98 17.88 -6.74
N GLY A 95 12.08 18.59 -6.98
CA GLY A 95 13.05 18.89 -5.92
C GLY A 95 13.63 17.61 -5.31
N ASP A 96 13.44 17.45 -4.01
CA ASP A 96 13.90 16.32 -3.20
C ASP A 96 12.82 15.23 -3.00
N LYS A 97 11.73 15.28 -3.77
CA LYS A 97 10.62 14.32 -3.68
C LYS A 97 10.30 13.64 -5.00
N CYS A 98 9.79 12.41 -4.88
CA CYS A 98 9.00 11.77 -5.93
C CYS A 98 7.52 11.95 -5.62
N LEU A 99 6.75 12.20 -6.66
CA LEU A 99 5.33 12.52 -6.63
C LEU A 99 4.60 11.45 -7.40
N PHE A 100 3.56 10.88 -6.81
CA PHE A 100 2.73 9.84 -7.38
C PHE A 100 1.33 10.40 -7.54
N ALA A 101 0.78 10.35 -8.75
CA ALA A 101 -0.63 10.60 -9.01
C ALA A 101 -1.22 9.32 -9.61
N SER A 102 -2.22 8.73 -8.97
CA SER A 102 -2.84 7.49 -9.45
C SER A 102 -4.35 7.53 -9.38
N ASN A 103 -4.99 6.72 -10.21
CA ASN A 103 -6.42 6.45 -10.14
C ASN A 103 -6.79 5.22 -9.27
N ALA A 104 -5.81 4.60 -8.60
CA ALA A 104 -5.97 3.45 -7.71
C ALA A 104 -6.56 2.17 -8.35
N ILE A 105 -6.40 2.01 -9.66
CA ILE A 105 -6.73 0.77 -10.38
C ILE A 105 -5.42 -0.01 -10.62
N PRO A 106 -5.37 -1.32 -10.29
CA PRO A 106 -4.15 -2.12 -10.40
C PRO A 106 -3.75 -2.40 -11.86
N ASN A 107 -2.61 -3.07 -12.02
CA ASN A 107 -2.16 -3.58 -13.30
C ASN A 107 -2.58 -5.02 -13.60
N HIS A 108 -3.41 -5.64 -12.77
CA HIS A 108 -3.90 -7.02 -12.95
C HIS A 108 -5.43 -7.05 -12.84
N ASP A 109 -6.03 -8.08 -13.45
CA ASP A 109 -7.44 -8.42 -13.18
C ASP A 109 -7.62 -8.72 -11.69
N PHE A 110 -8.79 -8.42 -11.14
CA PHE A 110 -9.03 -8.51 -9.71
C PHE A 110 -10.45 -9.01 -9.40
N ASN A 111 -10.72 -9.27 -8.12
CA ASN A 111 -12.03 -9.68 -7.63
C ASN A 111 -12.57 -10.97 -8.27
N ALA A 112 -11.73 -11.96 -8.55
CA ALA A 112 -12.22 -13.29 -8.95
C ALA A 112 -12.82 -14.06 -7.75
N SER A 113 -12.29 -13.83 -6.56
CA SER A 113 -12.69 -14.47 -5.30
C SER A 113 -13.09 -13.50 -4.18
N GLY A 114 -12.94 -12.19 -4.41
CA GLY A 114 -13.24 -11.15 -3.44
C GLY A 114 -14.72 -11.08 -3.04
N ASN A 115 -14.99 -10.47 -1.89
CA ASN A 115 -16.35 -10.20 -1.41
C ASN A 115 -16.44 -8.73 -0.98
N PHE A 116 -16.29 -7.84 -1.95
CA PHE A 116 -16.19 -6.40 -1.70
C PHE A 116 -17.52 -5.82 -1.24
N ALA A 117 -17.49 -5.08 -0.13
CA ALA A 117 -18.66 -4.38 0.38
C ALA A 117 -19.10 -3.24 -0.55
N THR A 118 -18.14 -2.58 -1.19
CA THR A 118 -18.35 -1.51 -2.18
C THR A 118 -17.74 -1.92 -3.52
N PRO A 119 -18.44 -1.74 -4.64
CA PRO A 119 -17.84 -1.97 -5.96
C PRO A 119 -16.61 -1.08 -6.20
N VAL A 120 -15.60 -1.60 -6.91
CA VAL A 120 -14.42 -0.80 -7.28
C VAL A 120 -14.83 0.41 -8.12
N SER A 121 -14.18 1.54 -7.83
CA SER A 121 -14.27 2.77 -8.59
C SER A 121 -12.87 3.42 -8.64
N ALA A 122 -12.54 4.05 -9.77
CA ALA A 122 -11.29 4.80 -9.88
C ALA A 122 -11.33 6.04 -9.00
N GLN A 123 -10.24 6.32 -8.29
CA GLN A 123 -10.13 7.40 -7.30
C GLN A 123 -8.86 8.21 -7.54
N SER A 124 -8.93 9.53 -7.46
CA SER A 124 -7.73 10.37 -7.61
C SER A 124 -6.95 10.43 -6.30
N VAL A 125 -5.84 9.72 -6.23
CA VAL A 125 -4.93 9.70 -5.07
C VAL A 125 -3.59 10.33 -5.44
N ASN A 126 -3.02 11.08 -4.50
CA ASN A 126 -1.71 11.72 -4.69
C ASN A 126 -0.83 11.45 -3.47
N TYR A 127 0.41 11.05 -3.71
CA TYR A 127 1.40 10.80 -2.67
C TYR A 127 2.72 11.50 -2.99
N GLU A 128 3.45 11.87 -1.96
CA GLU A 128 4.82 12.35 -2.07
C GLU A 128 5.71 11.48 -1.18
N ILE A 129 6.93 11.19 -1.63
CA ILE A 129 7.94 10.51 -0.79
C ILE A 129 9.30 11.19 -0.97
N PRO A 130 10.20 11.11 0.01
CA PRO A 130 11.57 11.57 -0.16
C PRO A 130 12.27 10.83 -1.31
N ALA A 131 12.88 11.56 -2.25
CA ALA A 131 13.70 10.99 -3.33
C ALA A 131 15.07 10.52 -2.83
N SER A 132 15.42 10.81 -1.58
CA SER A 132 16.65 10.36 -0.91
C SER A 132 16.35 10.10 0.56
N PRO A 133 15.64 8.99 0.87
CA PRO A 133 15.23 8.68 2.22
C PRO A 133 16.44 8.42 3.13
N THR A 134 16.29 8.73 4.42
CA THR A 134 17.33 8.49 5.43
C THR A 134 16.75 7.73 6.61
N VAL A 135 17.57 6.84 7.19
CA VAL A 135 17.20 6.09 8.39
C VAL A 135 17.09 7.07 9.55
N ALA A 136 15.94 7.08 10.23
CA ALA A 136 15.70 7.93 11.39
C ALA A 136 16.40 7.39 12.64
N ALA A 137 16.52 8.22 13.67
CA ALA A 137 17.11 7.81 14.95
C ALA A 137 16.25 6.77 15.71
N SER A 138 14.97 6.67 15.37
CA SER A 138 14.01 5.71 15.89
C SER A 138 12.98 5.40 14.82
N VAL A 139 12.44 4.19 14.82
CA VAL A 139 11.38 3.79 13.90
C VAL A 139 10.08 4.57 14.18
N THR A 140 9.30 4.81 13.13
CA THR A 140 7.95 5.37 13.22
C THR A 140 6.93 4.23 13.14
N ARG A 141 6.06 4.09 14.13
CA ARG A 141 5.02 3.05 14.12
C ARG A 141 3.98 3.32 13.04
N LEU A 142 3.41 2.25 12.49
CA LEU A 142 2.25 2.34 11.61
C LEU A 142 1.05 2.92 12.38
N VAL A 143 0.25 3.72 11.69
CA VAL A 143 -1.04 4.25 12.16
C VAL A 143 -2.11 3.89 11.13
N LEU A 144 -3.39 4.10 11.44
CA LEU A 144 -4.42 3.98 10.41
C LEU A 144 -4.17 5.03 9.32
N GLY A 145 -4.11 4.58 8.07
CA GLY A 145 -3.77 5.40 6.92
C GLY A 145 -3.14 4.54 5.83
N ASP A 146 -2.61 5.21 4.81
CA ASP A 146 -1.94 4.53 3.71
C ASP A 146 -0.46 4.36 4.06
N ASP A 147 0.09 3.16 3.96
CA ASP A 147 1.47 2.88 4.40
C ASP A 147 2.48 2.97 3.24
N ALA A 148 2.02 2.67 2.03
CA ALA A 148 2.87 2.61 0.85
C ALA A 148 2.07 2.78 -0.44
N ILE A 149 2.78 3.02 -1.54
CA ILE A 149 2.25 3.00 -2.90
C ILE A 149 3.03 1.98 -3.72
N PHE A 150 2.34 1.04 -4.36
CA PHE A 150 2.97 0.11 -5.31
C PHE A 150 3.08 0.74 -6.70
N LEU A 151 4.04 0.26 -7.49
CA LEU A 151 4.34 0.72 -8.85
C LEU A 151 3.25 0.34 -9.87
N ASN A 152 2.17 -0.32 -9.43
CA ASN A 152 0.95 -0.49 -10.21
C ASN A 152 -0.15 0.55 -9.89
N GLY A 153 0.13 1.52 -9.02
CA GLY A 153 -0.78 2.63 -8.68
C GLY A 153 -1.69 2.36 -7.47
N VAL A 154 -1.67 1.14 -6.91
CA VAL A 154 -2.51 0.78 -5.77
C VAL A 154 -1.75 0.92 -4.47
N LYS A 155 -2.43 1.48 -3.47
CA LYS A 155 -1.87 1.71 -2.13
C LYS A 155 -1.87 0.45 -1.27
N LEU A 156 -0.99 0.44 -0.30
CA LEU A 156 -1.01 -0.46 0.84
C LEU A 156 -1.68 0.24 2.02
N ASP A 157 -2.65 -0.41 2.63
CA ASP A 157 -3.25 -0.01 3.92
C ASP A 157 -3.22 -1.27 4.77
N LEU A 158 -2.22 -1.45 5.63
CA LEU A 158 -2.03 -2.72 6.35
C LEU A 158 -3.01 -2.91 7.51
N LEU A 159 -3.51 -1.80 8.08
CA LEU A 159 -4.19 -1.84 9.35
C LEU A 159 -5.70 -1.72 9.18
N ALA A 160 -6.44 -2.78 9.54
CA ALA A 160 -7.88 -2.63 9.70
C ALA A 160 -8.20 -1.65 10.84
N ALA A 161 -9.19 -0.79 10.62
CA ALA A 161 -9.86 0.01 11.65
C ALA A 161 -10.80 -0.82 12.55
N ALA A 162 -10.50 -2.12 12.73
CA ALA A 162 -11.33 -3.09 13.43
C ALA A 162 -10.59 -3.71 14.63
N CYS A 163 -11.24 -3.71 15.78
CA CYS A 163 -10.71 -4.28 17.01
C CYS A 163 -11.79 -5.11 17.70
N TYR A 164 -11.40 -6.20 18.36
CA TYR A 164 -12.32 -7.03 19.11
C TYR A 164 -12.98 -6.24 20.25
N ASP A 165 -14.31 -6.40 20.40
CA ASP A 165 -15.11 -5.74 21.45
C ASP A 165 -15.14 -4.20 21.33
N VAL A 166 -15.02 -3.67 20.11
CA VAL A 166 -15.12 -2.25 19.81
C VAL A 166 -16.10 -2.01 18.66
N GLY A 167 -17.07 -1.12 18.87
CA GLY A 167 -18.08 -0.77 17.86
C GLY A 167 -19.44 -1.43 18.16
N ASN A 168 -20.30 -1.49 17.13
CA ASN A 168 -21.68 -1.97 17.26
C ASN A 168 -21.95 -3.28 16.51
N GLU A 169 -20.92 -3.87 15.88
CA GLU A 169 -21.04 -5.13 15.16
C GLU A 169 -21.05 -6.34 16.12
N PRO A 170 -21.54 -7.51 15.69
CA PRO A 170 -21.49 -8.71 16.52
C PRO A 170 -20.06 -9.02 16.96
N LEU A 171 -19.88 -9.33 18.25
CA LEU A 171 -18.58 -9.62 18.85
C LEU A 171 -17.81 -10.69 18.05
N GLY A 172 -16.54 -10.41 17.72
CA GLY A 172 -15.72 -11.29 16.89
C GLY A 172 -15.87 -11.10 15.38
N ARG A 173 -16.81 -10.25 14.92
CA ARG A 173 -17.11 -10.02 13.49
C ARG A 173 -16.94 -8.58 13.06
N GLU A 174 -16.33 -7.75 13.90
CA GLU A 174 -16.11 -6.33 13.66
C GLU A 174 -15.20 -6.13 12.43
N LYS A 175 -15.61 -5.21 11.56
CA LYS A 175 -14.92 -4.72 10.35
C LYS A 175 -14.55 -3.26 10.46
N ILE A 176 -15.12 -2.57 11.44
CA ILE A 176 -14.78 -1.20 11.80
C ILE A 176 -15.10 -0.98 13.29
N GLY A 177 -14.42 -0.05 13.93
CA GLY A 177 -14.79 0.40 15.28
C GLY A 177 -13.69 1.11 16.04
N CYS A 178 -12.41 0.82 15.77
CA CYS A 178 -11.31 1.41 16.50
C CYS A 178 -10.50 2.40 15.65
N GLY A 179 -10.36 3.62 16.17
CA GLY A 179 -9.69 4.73 15.51
C GLY A 179 -8.19 4.86 15.83
N PRO A 180 -7.57 5.97 15.39
CA PRO A 180 -6.16 6.25 15.64
C PRO A 180 -5.79 6.36 17.13
N ASP A 181 -6.73 6.76 17.99
CA ASP A 181 -6.57 6.81 19.45
C ASP A 181 -6.49 5.42 20.11
N GLN A 182 -6.83 4.38 19.36
CA GLN A 182 -6.74 2.97 19.77
C GLN A 182 -5.70 2.21 18.93
N ILE A 183 -4.68 2.88 18.37
CA ILE A 183 -3.70 2.23 17.49
C ILE A 183 -3.00 1.04 18.15
N ASP A 184 -2.69 1.15 19.45
CA ASP A 184 -2.04 0.13 20.27
C ASP A 184 -3.03 -0.90 20.87
N HIS A 185 -4.26 -0.99 20.36
CA HIS A 185 -5.23 -1.98 20.82
C HIS A 185 -4.66 -3.41 20.64
N PRO A 186 -4.53 -4.22 21.70
CA PRO A 186 -3.85 -5.52 21.64
C PRO A 186 -4.58 -6.51 20.72
N TRP A 187 -5.90 -6.36 20.56
CA TRP A 187 -6.75 -7.24 19.76
C TRP A 187 -7.28 -6.54 18.50
N ARG A 188 -6.41 -5.80 17.78
CA ARG A 188 -6.70 -5.32 16.43
C ARG A 188 -6.66 -6.49 15.46
N TYR A 189 -7.69 -6.66 14.64
CA TYR A 189 -7.73 -7.77 13.68
C TYR A 189 -6.62 -7.65 12.65
N ASP A 190 -6.11 -8.81 12.22
CA ASP A 190 -5.23 -8.91 11.05
C ASP A 190 -6.09 -9.21 9.80
N PRO A 191 -6.19 -8.28 8.84
CA PRO A 191 -7.00 -8.48 7.63
C PRO A 191 -6.60 -9.70 6.81
N MET A 192 -5.32 -10.08 6.88
CA MET A 192 -4.76 -11.19 6.13
C MET A 192 -4.79 -12.53 6.87
N SER A 193 -5.19 -12.52 8.13
CA SER A 193 -5.36 -13.77 8.86
C SER A 193 -6.50 -14.60 8.24
N PRO A 194 -6.27 -15.89 7.95
CA PRO A 194 -7.33 -16.78 7.44
C PRO A 194 -8.44 -17.04 8.48
N LEU A 195 -8.22 -16.64 9.75
CA LEU A 195 -9.22 -16.70 10.81
C LEU A 195 -10.19 -15.51 10.76
N ASN A 196 -9.89 -14.52 9.92
CA ASN A 196 -10.73 -13.36 9.67
C ASN A 196 -11.28 -13.40 8.24
N ASN A 197 -12.43 -12.77 8.05
CA ASN A 197 -13.03 -12.63 6.73
C ASN A 197 -13.24 -11.15 6.41
N PHE A 198 -12.20 -10.46 5.94
CA PHE A 198 -12.27 -9.07 5.48
C PHE A 198 -12.71 -8.95 4.02
N GLY A 199 -13.06 -10.07 3.36
CA GLY A 199 -13.54 -10.06 1.98
C GLY A 199 -12.47 -9.71 0.95
N THR A 200 -11.19 -9.90 1.30
CA THR A 200 -10.07 -9.74 0.37
C THR A 200 -10.22 -10.71 -0.80
N ASP A 201 -9.77 -10.28 -1.97
CA ASP A 201 -9.65 -11.14 -3.15
C ASP A 201 -8.34 -11.94 -3.14
N GLU A 202 -8.09 -12.64 -4.24
CA GLU A 202 -6.91 -13.47 -4.49
C GLU A 202 -5.59 -12.68 -4.52
N HIS A 203 -5.68 -11.35 -4.54
CA HIS A 203 -4.56 -10.42 -4.51
C HIS A 203 -4.40 -9.77 -3.13
N ASN A 204 -5.07 -10.29 -2.10
CA ASN A 204 -4.98 -9.80 -0.73
C ASN A 204 -5.47 -8.34 -0.59
N ALA A 205 -6.42 -7.94 -1.44
CA ALA A 205 -6.95 -6.60 -1.49
C ALA A 205 -8.47 -6.58 -1.39
N HIS A 206 -9.01 -5.46 -0.94
CA HIS A 206 -10.44 -5.17 -1.05
C HIS A 206 -10.66 -3.68 -1.27
N THR A 207 -11.92 -3.25 -1.19
CA THR A 207 -12.28 -1.84 -1.39
C THR A 207 -12.55 -1.09 -0.10
N GLN A 208 -12.22 0.20 -0.10
CA GLN A 208 -12.73 1.17 0.85
C GLN A 208 -14.20 1.54 0.55
N PRO A 209 -14.91 2.23 1.48
CA PRO A 209 -16.28 2.68 1.28
C PRO A 209 -16.52 3.55 0.03
N ASP A 210 -15.50 4.24 -0.47
CA ASP A 210 -15.56 5.04 -1.71
C ASP A 210 -15.31 4.21 -2.99
N GLY A 211 -14.89 2.95 -2.85
CA GLY A 211 -14.54 2.04 -3.95
C GLY A 211 -13.05 2.00 -4.29
N THR A 212 -12.18 2.72 -3.56
CA THR A 212 -10.71 2.60 -3.71
C THR A 212 -10.29 1.16 -3.47
N TYR A 213 -9.61 0.52 -4.41
CA TYR A 213 -8.99 -0.79 -4.23
C TYR A 213 -7.65 -0.63 -3.49
N HIS A 214 -7.36 -1.47 -2.49
CA HIS A 214 -6.12 -1.41 -1.71
C HIS A 214 -5.69 -2.77 -1.18
N TYR A 215 -4.37 -2.97 -1.02
CA TYR A 215 -3.80 -4.21 -0.48
C TYR A 215 -3.68 -4.17 1.05
N HIS A 216 -3.80 -5.35 1.66
CA HIS A 216 -3.40 -5.64 3.04
C HIS A 216 -2.19 -6.58 3.14
N GLY A 217 -1.68 -7.09 2.00
CA GLY A 217 -0.60 -8.07 1.98
C GLY A 217 0.08 -8.18 0.62
N ASN A 218 0.58 -9.37 0.29
CA ASN A 218 1.23 -9.63 -0.99
C ASN A 218 0.26 -9.39 -2.16
N PRO A 219 0.54 -8.49 -3.12
CA PRO A 219 -0.33 -8.26 -4.28
C PRO A 219 -0.55 -9.48 -5.18
N MET A 220 0.25 -10.55 -5.02
CA MET A 220 0.25 -11.73 -5.90
C MET A 220 0.39 -11.37 -7.38
N ALA A 221 1.10 -10.26 -7.63
CA ALA A 221 1.29 -9.62 -8.92
C ALA A 221 2.61 -8.82 -8.90
N MET A 222 3.01 -8.26 -10.04
CA MET A 222 4.21 -7.41 -10.22
C MET A 222 5.57 -8.11 -10.06
N PHE A 223 5.68 -9.31 -9.49
CA PHE A 223 6.96 -10.01 -9.35
C PHE A 223 6.80 -11.53 -9.37
N GLU A 224 7.89 -12.24 -9.68
CA GLU A 224 7.97 -13.69 -9.53
C GLU A 224 8.12 -14.05 -8.04
N SER A 225 7.18 -14.84 -7.50
CA SER A 225 7.14 -15.25 -6.10
C SER A 225 7.73 -16.64 -5.86
N ASP A 226 7.91 -17.45 -6.93
CA ASP A 226 8.64 -18.70 -6.89
C ASP A 226 10.15 -18.45 -7.01
N CYS A 227 10.80 -18.35 -5.85
CA CYS A 227 12.25 -18.15 -5.79
C CYS A 227 13.06 -19.31 -6.39
N ALA A 228 12.45 -20.48 -6.68
CA ALA A 228 13.12 -21.58 -7.37
C ALA A 228 13.44 -21.23 -8.84
N VAL A 229 12.80 -20.21 -9.42
CA VAL A 229 13.14 -19.64 -10.73
C VAL A 229 14.54 -19.00 -10.72
N GLY A 230 15.08 -18.68 -9.55
CA GLY A 230 16.45 -18.17 -9.41
C GLY A 230 16.58 -16.68 -9.71
N VAL A 231 15.48 -15.93 -9.60
CA VAL A 231 15.44 -14.47 -9.81
C VAL A 231 15.04 -13.78 -8.50
N ALA A 232 15.89 -12.88 -8.01
CA ALA A 232 15.54 -12.05 -6.86
C ALA A 232 14.40 -11.08 -7.22
N SER A 233 13.62 -10.65 -6.24
CA SER A 233 12.48 -9.79 -6.51
C SER A 233 12.91 -8.34 -6.80
N PRO A 234 12.29 -7.69 -7.80
CA PRO A 234 12.50 -6.27 -8.10
C PRO A 234 11.94 -5.39 -6.99
N VAL A 235 12.14 -4.08 -7.12
CA VAL A 235 11.32 -3.10 -6.39
C VAL A 235 9.92 -3.11 -7.00
N VAL A 236 8.91 -3.20 -6.14
CA VAL A 236 7.49 -3.26 -6.51
C VAL A 236 6.71 -2.04 -6.00
N GLY A 237 7.29 -1.25 -5.11
CA GLY A 237 6.64 -0.08 -4.50
C GLY A 237 7.58 0.71 -3.61
N PHE A 238 7.05 1.76 -2.99
CA PHE A 238 7.75 2.59 -2.04
C PHE A 238 6.86 2.86 -0.82
N ALA A 239 7.43 2.73 0.37
CA ALA A 239 6.76 3.09 1.60
C ALA A 239 6.68 4.62 1.74
N ALA A 240 5.79 5.09 2.62
CA ALA A 240 5.59 6.53 2.87
C ALA A 240 6.88 7.28 3.27
N ASP A 241 7.88 6.58 3.81
CA ASP A 241 9.18 7.16 4.19
C ASP A 241 10.23 7.17 3.06
N GLY A 242 9.84 6.71 1.86
CA GLY A 242 10.63 6.74 0.63
C GLY A 242 11.53 5.53 0.40
N PHE A 243 11.63 4.58 1.34
CA PHE A 243 12.41 3.36 1.12
C PHE A 243 11.67 2.39 0.18
N PRO A 244 12.40 1.65 -0.68
CA PRO A 244 11.80 0.71 -1.62
C PRO A 244 11.20 -0.50 -0.90
N ILE A 245 10.19 -1.08 -1.53
CA ILE A 245 9.59 -2.36 -1.17
C ILE A 245 9.94 -3.36 -2.27
N TYR A 246 10.56 -4.46 -1.89
CA TYR A 246 10.87 -5.59 -2.76
C TYR A 246 9.81 -6.69 -2.64
N GLY A 247 9.71 -7.56 -3.66
CA GLY A 247 8.95 -8.81 -3.55
C GLY A 247 9.59 -9.82 -2.58
N THR A 248 9.17 -11.08 -2.62
CA THR A 248 9.48 -12.09 -1.58
C THR A 248 10.86 -12.74 -1.69
N CYS A 249 11.53 -12.65 -2.83
CA CYS A 249 12.80 -13.33 -3.12
C CYS A 249 13.99 -12.38 -3.00
N PHE A 250 15.10 -12.87 -2.46
CA PHE A 250 16.37 -12.14 -2.48
C PHE A 250 17.53 -13.07 -2.79
N ASP A 251 18.62 -12.50 -3.31
CA ASP A 251 19.88 -13.20 -3.53
C ASP A 251 20.68 -13.27 -2.21
N ASP A 252 20.69 -14.45 -1.60
CA ASP A 252 21.52 -14.79 -0.45
C ASP A 252 22.85 -15.39 -0.93
N ASN A 253 23.79 -14.51 -1.26
CA ASN A 253 25.17 -14.87 -1.61
C ASN A 253 25.28 -15.88 -2.77
N GLY A 254 24.52 -15.67 -3.84
CA GLY A 254 24.43 -16.50 -5.03
C GLY A 254 23.32 -17.54 -5.00
N THR A 255 22.54 -17.60 -3.90
CA THR A 255 21.36 -18.47 -3.78
C THR A 255 20.10 -17.63 -3.61
N VAL A 256 19.23 -17.65 -4.61
CA VAL A 256 17.94 -16.95 -4.52
C VAL A 256 16.96 -17.77 -3.66
N ARG A 257 16.39 -17.15 -2.64
CA ARG A 257 15.41 -17.75 -1.73
C ARG A 257 14.42 -16.73 -1.19
N GLN A 258 13.35 -17.21 -0.58
CA GLN A 258 12.40 -16.35 0.12
C GLN A 258 13.05 -15.70 1.36
N VAL A 259 12.69 -14.44 1.61
CA VAL A 259 12.94 -13.78 2.90
C VAL A 259 12.13 -14.42 4.00
N ARG A 260 12.67 -14.44 5.22
CA ARG A 260 12.00 -14.95 6.41
C ARG A 260 11.68 -13.79 7.35
N SER A 261 10.40 -13.60 7.65
CA SER A 261 9.96 -12.69 8.71
C SER A 261 10.58 -13.10 10.05
N SER A 262 10.89 -12.09 10.87
CA SER A 262 11.36 -12.27 12.25
C SER A 262 10.23 -12.17 13.28
N TYR A 263 8.96 -12.18 12.84
CA TYR A 263 7.81 -12.23 13.72
C TYR A 263 7.38 -13.66 14.01
N GLN A 264 6.94 -13.90 15.23
CA GLN A 264 6.43 -15.19 15.70
C GLN A 264 5.18 -14.97 16.55
N LEU A 265 4.35 -16.01 16.69
CA LEU A 265 3.27 -15.99 17.65
C LEU A 265 3.86 -15.95 19.07
N LYS A 266 3.30 -15.07 19.90
CA LYS A 266 3.67 -14.96 21.31
C LYS A 266 3.49 -16.30 22.01
N ASP A 267 4.41 -16.58 22.94
CA ASP A 267 4.41 -17.84 23.71
C ASP A 267 4.35 -19.10 22.81
N GLY A 268 4.88 -19.02 21.58
CA GLY A 268 4.82 -20.12 20.62
C GLY A 268 3.39 -20.54 20.23
N GLY A 269 2.43 -19.63 20.32
CA GLY A 269 1.01 -19.91 20.12
C GLY A 269 0.27 -20.40 21.38
N GLY A 270 0.78 -20.06 22.57
CA GLY A 270 0.12 -20.32 23.84
C GLY A 270 -1.12 -19.45 24.09
N PRO A 271 -1.76 -19.57 25.27
CA PRO A 271 -2.99 -18.83 25.60
C PRO A 271 -2.78 -17.32 25.65
N ARG A 272 -3.74 -16.56 25.10
CA ARG A 272 -3.78 -15.09 25.19
C ARG A 272 -3.86 -14.66 26.65
N GLN A 273 -3.00 -13.73 27.03
CA GLN A 273 -2.97 -13.17 28.38
C GLN A 273 -3.95 -12.00 28.53
N GLN A 274 -4.48 -11.81 29.73
CA GLN A 274 -5.33 -10.67 30.05
C GLN A 274 -4.55 -9.36 29.93
N VAL A 275 -5.11 -8.39 29.21
CA VAL A 275 -4.60 -7.01 29.15
C VAL A 275 -5.57 -6.10 29.88
N ALA A 276 -5.07 -5.34 30.85
CA ALA A 276 -5.90 -4.46 31.66
C ALA A 276 -6.64 -3.43 30.76
N GLY A 277 -7.95 -3.32 30.94
CA GLY A 277 -8.80 -2.42 30.16
C GLY A 277 -9.35 -2.99 28.84
N TYR A 278 -8.97 -4.22 28.47
CA TYR A 278 -9.46 -4.87 27.25
C TYR A 278 -10.11 -6.22 27.55
N THR A 279 -11.19 -6.52 26.84
CA THR A 279 -11.76 -7.87 26.85
C THR A 279 -10.83 -8.82 26.12
N THR A 280 -10.39 -9.89 26.80
CA THR A 280 -9.55 -10.92 26.20
C THR A 280 -10.40 -11.79 25.24
N PRO A 281 -9.99 -11.96 23.97
CA PRO A 281 -10.65 -12.87 23.05
C PRO A 281 -10.50 -14.31 23.54
N THR A 282 -11.63 -14.99 23.74
CA THR A 282 -11.67 -16.41 24.15
C THR A 282 -12.73 -17.14 23.34
N VAL A 283 -12.53 -18.44 23.11
CA VAL A 283 -13.49 -19.32 22.46
C VAL A 283 -14.85 -19.26 23.16
N GLY A 284 -15.92 -19.24 22.36
CA GLY A 284 -17.30 -19.09 22.87
C GLY A 284 -17.72 -17.65 23.20
N ARG A 285 -16.84 -16.65 23.04
CA ARG A 285 -17.19 -15.22 23.15
C ARG A 285 -17.09 -14.54 21.79
N GLY A 286 -18.17 -14.64 21.02
CA GLY A 286 -18.17 -14.15 19.64
C GLY A 286 -17.42 -15.09 18.69
N SER A 287 -17.07 -14.57 17.53
CA SER A 287 -16.30 -15.30 16.51
C SER A 287 -14.79 -15.25 16.78
N VAL A 288 -14.36 -15.94 17.85
CA VAL A 288 -12.95 -16.13 18.23
C VAL A 288 -12.55 -17.58 17.98
N ALA A 289 -11.47 -17.81 17.23
CA ALA A 289 -11.07 -19.14 16.78
C ALA A 289 -10.54 -20.03 17.91
N SER A 290 -9.73 -19.46 18.80
CA SER A 290 -9.16 -20.16 19.95
C SER A 290 -8.86 -19.20 21.11
N ASP A 291 -8.52 -19.74 22.28
CA ASP A 291 -7.99 -18.95 23.40
C ASP A 291 -6.51 -18.54 23.19
N ASN A 292 -5.87 -18.98 22.10
CA ASN A 292 -4.44 -18.88 21.90
C ASN A 292 -4.04 -17.71 20.99
N TYR A 293 -2.76 -17.33 21.06
CA TYR A 293 -2.13 -16.51 20.03
C TYR A 293 -2.10 -17.32 18.72
N ASP A 294 -3.08 -17.12 17.84
CA ASP A 294 -3.28 -17.91 16.61
C ASP A 294 -3.19 -17.05 15.34
N GLY A 295 -2.88 -15.77 15.51
CA GLY A 295 -2.75 -14.81 14.41
C GLY A 295 -4.09 -14.23 13.97
N GLN A 296 -5.19 -14.50 14.67
CA GLN A 296 -6.46 -13.79 14.42
C GLN A 296 -6.30 -12.28 14.69
N PHE A 297 -5.45 -11.90 15.62
CA PHE A 297 -5.16 -10.50 15.94
C PHE A 297 -3.69 -10.17 15.67
N ARG A 298 -3.43 -8.95 15.21
CA ARG A 298 -2.05 -8.46 15.02
C ARG A 298 -1.23 -8.54 16.31
N GLY A 299 -1.86 -8.28 17.46
CA GLY A 299 -1.20 -8.37 18.75
C GLY A 299 -0.91 -9.79 19.22
N ASP A 300 -1.27 -10.82 18.45
CA ASP A 300 -0.83 -12.19 18.71
C ASP A 300 0.65 -12.41 18.35
N TYR A 301 1.23 -11.55 17.52
CA TYR A 301 2.62 -11.65 17.09
C TYR A 301 3.56 -10.78 17.94
N GLU A 302 4.82 -11.21 18.01
CA GLU A 302 5.94 -10.42 18.53
C GLU A 302 7.15 -10.51 17.59
N TYR A 303 7.90 -9.43 17.51
CA TYR A 303 9.19 -9.41 16.82
C TYR A 303 10.25 -10.10 17.69
N VAL A 304 10.96 -11.05 17.12
CA VAL A 304 12.07 -11.76 17.77
C VAL A 304 13.33 -11.54 16.96
N ALA A 305 14.20 -10.65 17.45
CA ALA A 305 15.43 -10.27 16.78
C ALA A 305 16.30 -11.49 16.41
N GLY A 306 16.72 -11.55 15.14
CA GLY A 306 17.57 -12.62 14.62
C GLY A 306 16.88 -13.97 14.40
N SER A 307 15.54 -14.03 14.51
CA SER A 307 14.81 -15.27 14.23
C SER A 307 14.51 -15.51 12.75
N GLY A 308 14.50 -14.44 11.95
CA GLY A 308 14.44 -14.45 10.49
C GLY A 308 15.52 -13.56 9.89
N ASP A 309 15.30 -13.16 8.62
CA ASP A 309 16.20 -12.27 7.87
C ASP A 309 15.90 -10.78 8.15
N LEU A 310 14.63 -10.48 8.44
CA LEU A 310 14.10 -9.11 8.46
C LEU A 310 14.12 -8.48 9.86
N ASP A 311 14.22 -7.17 9.92
CA ASP A 311 14.16 -6.40 11.16
C ASP A 311 12.72 -6.16 11.65
N GLU A 312 12.57 -5.35 12.71
CA GLU A 312 11.25 -5.05 13.29
C GLU A 312 10.33 -4.26 12.35
N CYS A 313 10.86 -3.62 11.30
CA CYS A 313 10.04 -2.95 10.31
C CYS A 313 9.75 -3.82 9.08
N ASN A 314 10.13 -5.09 9.12
CA ASN A 314 10.03 -6.04 8.01
C ASN A 314 10.92 -5.67 6.81
N GLY A 315 12.09 -5.09 7.09
CA GLY A 315 13.08 -4.78 6.08
C GLY A 315 14.47 -5.32 6.41
N MET A 316 15.38 -5.17 5.45
CA MET A 316 16.80 -5.47 5.65
C MET A 316 17.66 -4.68 4.66
N LYS A 317 18.98 -4.71 4.87
CA LYS A 317 19.94 -4.19 3.89
C LYS A 317 20.38 -5.28 2.93
N VAL A 318 20.14 -5.08 1.63
CA VAL A 318 20.66 -5.91 0.54
C VAL A 318 21.59 -5.06 -0.31
N ASN A 319 22.81 -5.54 -0.55
CA ASN A 319 23.81 -4.85 -1.37
C ASN A 319 24.05 -3.37 -0.97
N GLY A 320 23.96 -3.07 0.32
CA GLY A 320 24.17 -1.73 0.87
C GLY A 320 22.93 -0.82 0.88
N HIS A 321 21.81 -1.24 0.30
CA HIS A 321 20.55 -0.51 0.27
C HIS A 321 19.54 -1.14 1.22
N TYR A 322 18.91 -0.34 2.07
CA TYR A 322 17.82 -0.80 2.89
C TYR A 322 16.52 -0.79 2.07
N GLY A 323 15.68 -1.81 2.25
CA GLY A 323 14.30 -1.81 1.79
C GLY A 323 13.46 -2.80 2.58
N TYR A 324 12.16 -2.66 2.41
CA TYR A 324 11.16 -3.56 2.98
C TYR A 324 10.90 -4.72 2.04
N PHE A 325 10.31 -5.79 2.56
CA PHE A 325 10.02 -6.98 1.76
C PHE A 325 8.58 -7.42 1.94
N VAL A 326 7.94 -7.77 0.82
CA VAL A 326 6.72 -8.56 0.85
C VAL A 326 7.04 -9.94 1.42
N THR A 327 6.16 -10.47 2.26
CA THR A 327 6.33 -11.74 2.97
C THR A 327 5.02 -12.52 3.02
N GLU A 328 5.13 -13.85 3.03
CA GLU A 328 3.99 -14.77 3.20
C GLU A 328 3.61 -14.98 4.68
N ALA A 329 4.24 -14.24 5.59
CA ALA A 329 4.01 -14.29 7.02
C ALA A 329 3.85 -12.87 7.56
N TYR A 330 3.20 -12.72 8.70
CA TYR A 330 3.09 -11.43 9.39
C TYR A 330 4.48 -10.74 9.50
N PRO A 331 4.59 -9.43 9.23
CA PRO A 331 3.55 -8.43 9.04
C PRO A 331 3.19 -8.16 7.57
N TRP A 332 3.41 -9.14 6.68
CA TRP A 332 3.04 -9.13 5.26
C TRP A 332 3.86 -8.20 4.37
N VAL A 333 4.04 -6.93 4.74
CA VAL A 333 4.88 -5.98 4.00
C VAL A 333 5.67 -5.05 4.91
N LEU A 334 5.02 -4.38 5.89
CA LEU A 334 5.66 -3.41 6.79
C LEU A 334 5.29 -3.68 8.26
N GLY A 335 6.29 -3.56 9.15
CA GLY A 335 6.07 -3.54 10.61
C GLY A 335 6.07 -2.13 11.20
N CYS A 336 6.85 -1.24 10.58
CA CYS A 336 7.04 0.18 10.92
C CYS A 336 7.77 0.88 9.76
N PHE A 337 7.98 2.18 9.88
CA PHE A 337 8.87 2.95 9.01
C PHE A 337 10.25 3.12 9.66
N THR A 338 11.31 2.79 8.93
CA THR A 338 12.71 3.03 9.32
C THR A 338 13.08 4.51 9.18
N GLY A 339 12.40 5.24 8.29
CA GLY A 339 12.56 6.67 8.05
C GLY A 339 11.43 7.50 8.63
N THR A 340 11.24 8.69 8.06
CA THR A 340 10.13 9.59 8.38
C THR A 340 9.11 9.55 7.25
N PRO A 341 7.89 9.05 7.51
CA PRO A 341 6.86 8.97 6.47
C PRO A 341 6.35 10.36 6.07
N ASP A 342 6.01 10.53 4.79
CA ASP A 342 5.43 11.77 4.28
C ASP A 342 3.95 11.92 4.70
N PRO A 343 3.51 13.12 5.12
CA PRO A 343 2.11 13.36 5.51
C PRO A 343 1.06 13.14 4.40
N SER A 344 1.43 13.09 3.12
CA SER A 344 0.48 12.85 2.01
C SER A 344 -0.29 11.52 2.17
N PHE A 345 0.30 10.57 2.89
CA PHE A 345 -0.25 9.24 3.17
C PHE A 345 -1.35 9.22 4.26
N GLY A 346 -1.75 10.39 4.78
CA GLY A 346 -2.81 10.48 5.79
C GLY A 346 -2.39 9.97 7.18
N LEU A 347 -1.09 9.81 7.41
CA LEU A 347 -0.50 9.30 8.64
C LEU A 347 -0.50 10.39 9.73
N GLY A 348 -1.60 10.53 10.49
CA GLY A 348 -1.70 11.48 11.59
C GLY A 348 -3.09 11.54 12.26
N PRO A 349 -3.22 12.19 13.43
CA PRO A 349 -4.54 12.42 14.02
C PRO A 349 -5.41 13.23 13.04
N PRO A 350 -6.72 12.96 12.94
CA PRO A 350 -7.60 13.68 12.03
C PRO A 350 -7.46 15.18 12.25
N ARG A 351 -7.38 15.96 11.16
CA ARG A 351 -7.46 17.42 11.25
C ARG A 351 -8.75 17.76 11.99
N ARG A 352 -8.62 18.36 13.17
CA ARG A 352 -9.73 18.76 14.04
C ARG A 352 -10.66 19.75 13.36
#